data_AF-A0A0D3VHX2-F1
#
_entry.id   AF-A0A0D3VHX2-F1
#
_cell.length_a   1.000
_cell.length_b   1.000
_cell.length_c   1.000
_cell.angle_alpha   90.00
_cell.angle_beta   90.00
_cell.angle_gamma   90.00
#
_symmetry.space_group_name_H-M   'P 1'
#
loop_
_entity.id
_entity.type
_entity.pdbx_description
1 polymer ?
#
loop_
_entity_poly.entity_id
_entity_poly.type
_entity_poly.pdbx_seq_one_letter_code
_entity_poly.pdbx_strand_id
1 'polypeptide(L)'
;MFSKVINTTSPSNPTKFNDVLGRWAEDALNGLSDSDIVKGRVKGSFKPNARATRSESLLMILRMLNVSLGLLLDIVVSYYMNKVGTDNT
;
A
#
# COMPACT_ATOMS: atom_id res chain seq x y z
N MET A 1 5.90 23.21 30.39
CA MET A 1 5.93 24.48 29.62
C MET A 1 6.85 24.43 28.38
N PHE A 2 7.41 23.28 27.98
CA PHE A 2 8.37 23.16 26.85
C PHE A 2 7.77 22.77 25.48
N SER A 3 6.48 22.46 25.38
CA SER A 3 5.87 21.96 24.13
C SER A 3 5.56 23.04 23.08
N LYS A 4 5.72 24.34 23.38
CA LYS A 4 5.43 25.44 22.43
C LYS A 4 6.63 25.94 21.63
N VAL A 5 7.85 25.48 21.93
CA VAL A 5 9.09 25.95 21.28
C VAL A 5 9.58 24.99 20.19
N ILE A 6 9.08 23.76 20.19
CA ILE A 6 9.30 22.79 19.12
C ILE A 6 8.13 22.87 18.15
N ASN A 7 8.25 23.75 17.14
CA ASN A 7 7.38 23.73 15.97
C ASN A 7 7.68 22.47 15.14
N THR A 8 7.17 21.31 15.59
CA THR A 8 7.22 20.05 14.84
C THR A 8 6.13 20.03 13.78
N THR A 9 6.06 21.07 12.94
CA THR A 9 5.33 20.97 11.68
C THR A 9 6.19 20.11 10.75
N SER A 10 6.16 18.80 11.02
CA SER A 10 6.57 17.81 10.02
C SER A 10 5.71 18.10 8.79
N PRO A 11 6.29 18.36 7.62
CA PRO A 11 5.52 18.54 6.40
C PRO A 11 4.74 17.24 6.18
N SER A 12 3.47 17.21 6.58
CA SER A 12 2.60 16.08 6.33
C SER A 12 2.36 16.05 4.83
N ASN A 13 3.03 15.13 4.14
CA ASN A 13 2.62 14.77 2.79
C ASN A 13 1.13 14.41 2.86
N PRO A 14 0.29 14.87 1.91
CA PRO A 14 -1.14 14.58 1.94
C PRO A 14 -1.34 13.07 2.01
N THR A 15 -1.75 12.59 3.18
CA THR A 15 -1.89 11.16 3.42
C THR A 15 -2.99 10.59 2.57
N LYS A 16 -2.72 9.47 1.93
CA LYS A 16 -3.74 8.75 1.15
C LYS A 16 -4.75 8.02 2.04
N PHE A 17 -4.44 7.84 3.32
CA PHE A 17 -5.25 7.09 4.28
C PHE A 17 -5.54 7.91 5.54
N ASN A 18 -6.80 8.21 5.78
CA ASN A 18 -7.26 9.04 6.90
C ASN A 18 -7.02 8.38 8.27
N ASP A 19 -6.96 7.04 8.31
CA ASP A 19 -6.76 6.27 9.55
C ASP A 19 -5.29 6.10 9.96
N VAL A 20 -4.37 6.57 9.12
CA VAL A 20 -2.92 6.49 9.34
C VAL A 20 -2.30 7.87 9.64
N LEU A 21 -3.05 8.95 9.42
CA LEU A 21 -2.66 10.33 9.76
C LEU A 21 -2.09 10.45 11.19
N GLY A 22 -0.88 11.00 11.30
CA GLY A 22 -0.14 11.21 12.54
C GLY A 22 0.37 9.94 13.21
N ARG A 23 0.36 8.78 12.51
CA ARG A 23 0.85 7.50 13.04
C ARG A 23 2.19 7.12 12.41
N TRP A 24 2.92 6.26 13.11
CA TRP A 24 4.23 5.73 12.68
C TRP A 24 4.23 5.07 11.28
N ALA A 25 3.08 4.63 10.79
CA ALA A 25 2.94 3.94 9.51
C ALA A 25 2.62 4.90 8.34
N GLU A 26 2.46 6.20 8.59
CA GLU A 26 2.05 7.20 7.60
C GLU A 26 3.02 7.27 6.42
N ASP A 27 4.29 7.56 6.70
CA ASP A 27 5.31 7.73 5.66
C ASP A 27 5.53 6.45 4.86
N ALA A 28 5.56 5.31 5.56
CA ALA A 28 5.70 4.00 4.94
C ALA A 28 4.53 3.69 4.01
N LEU A 29 3.29 3.92 4.44
CA LEU A 29 2.11 3.60 3.66
C LEU A 29 1.89 4.58 2.50
N ASN A 30 2.28 5.83 2.65
CA ASN A 30 2.28 6.80 1.55
C ASN A 30 3.25 6.34 0.44
N GLY A 31 4.51 6.04 0.78
CA GLY A 31 5.49 5.56 -0.20
C GLY A 31 5.10 4.22 -0.83
N LEU A 32 4.56 3.28 -0.05
CA LEU A 32 4.07 2.00 -0.58
C LEU A 32 2.82 2.16 -1.46
N SER A 33 1.99 3.17 -1.20
CA SER A 33 0.84 3.47 -2.04
C SER A 33 1.20 4.24 -3.30
N ASP A 34 2.28 5.03 -3.30
CA ASP A 34 2.83 5.67 -4.49
C ASP A 34 3.38 4.64 -5.48
N SER A 35 4.00 3.57 -4.97
CA SER A 35 4.50 2.46 -5.77
C SER A 35 3.44 1.40 -6.10
N ASP A 36 2.16 1.67 -5.87
CA ASP A 36 1.03 0.74 -6.11
C ASP A 36 1.11 -0.61 -5.35
N ILE A 37 2.02 -0.73 -4.38
CA ILE A 37 2.23 -1.94 -3.58
C ILE A 37 1.05 -2.14 -2.64
N VAL A 38 0.66 -1.07 -1.94
CA VAL A 38 -0.42 -1.07 -0.97
C VAL A 38 -1.64 -0.33 -1.51
N LYS A 39 -2.82 -0.94 -1.33
CA LYS A 39 -4.11 -0.32 -1.63
C LYS A 39 -4.98 -0.38 -0.37
N GLY A 40 -5.68 0.72 -0.07
CA GLY A 40 -6.62 0.76 1.03
C GLY A 40 -7.80 -0.19 0.80
N ARG A 41 -8.39 -0.72 1.87
CA ARG A 41 -9.56 -1.61 1.79
C ARG A 41 -10.82 -0.86 1.39
N VAL A 42 -10.91 0.41 1.75
CA VAL A 42 -12.03 1.32 1.43
C VAL A 42 -11.43 2.64 0.99
N LYS A 43 -12.16 3.44 0.19
CA LYS A 43 -11.74 4.78 -0.24
C LYS A 43 -11.25 5.60 0.97
N GLY A 44 -9.94 5.80 1.08
CA GLY A 44 -9.29 6.58 2.13
C GLY A 44 -9.03 5.87 3.46
N SER A 45 -9.17 4.54 3.57
CA SER A 45 -8.84 3.78 4.80
C SER A 45 -8.03 2.50 4.51
N PHE A 46 -6.91 2.36 5.22
CA PHE A 46 -6.01 1.20 5.13
C PHE A 46 -6.32 0.13 6.18
N LYS A 47 -6.70 0.55 7.39
CA LYS A 47 -6.89 -0.24 8.61
C LYS A 47 -5.60 -0.94 9.08
N PRO A 48 -4.58 -0.20 9.56
CA PRO A 48 -3.28 -0.76 9.92
C PRO A 48 -3.35 -1.79 11.06
N ASN A 49 -4.36 -1.70 11.93
CA ASN A 49 -4.55 -2.62 13.06
C ASN A 49 -5.45 -3.83 12.74
N ALA A 50 -6.00 -3.90 11.52
CA ALA A 50 -6.82 -5.03 11.11
C ALA A 50 -5.92 -6.23 10.75
N ARG A 51 -6.40 -7.45 11.03
CA ARG A 51 -5.70 -8.67 10.62
C ARG A 51 -5.61 -8.73 9.09
N ALA A 52 -4.40 -8.90 8.57
CA ALA A 52 -4.18 -9.19 7.16
C ALA A 52 -4.48 -10.68 6.90
N THR A 53 -5.19 -10.96 5.81
CA THR A 53 -5.37 -12.34 5.36
C THR A 53 -4.09 -12.85 4.69
N ARG A 54 -3.94 -14.18 4.57
CA ARG A 54 -2.77 -14.77 3.89
C ARG A 54 -2.64 -14.29 2.45
N SER A 55 -3.77 -14.16 1.74
CA SER A 55 -3.78 -13.67 0.35
C SER A 55 -3.40 -12.20 0.27
N GLU A 56 -3.86 -11.35 1.19
CA GLU A 56 -3.47 -9.93 1.24
C GLU A 56 -1.97 -9.75 1.47
N SER A 57 -1.38 -10.50 2.40
CA SER A 57 0.07 -10.43 2.66
C SER A 57 0.90 -10.92 1.48
N LEU A 58 0.49 -12.02 0.84
CA LEU A 58 1.17 -12.54 -0.35
C LEU A 58 1.11 -11.54 -1.52
N LEU A 59 -0.05 -10.91 -1.73
CA LEU A 59 -0.22 -9.89 -2.76
C LEU A 59 0.72 -8.71 -2.55
N MET A 60 0.88 -8.27 -1.29
CA MET A 60 1.78 -7.18 -0.94
C MET A 60 3.25 -7.55 -1.23
N ILE A 61 3.68 -8.75 -0.84
CA ILE A 61 5.04 -9.26 -1.12
C ILE A 61 5.28 -9.37 -2.64
N LEU A 62 4.32 -9.92 -3.38
CA LEU A 62 4.43 -10.05 -4.84
C LEU A 62 4.57 -8.69 -5.53
N ARG A 63 3.79 -7.69 -5.10
CA ARG A 63 3.91 -6.32 -5.62
C ARG A 63 5.23 -5.66 -5.27
N MET A 64 5.72 -5.84 -4.03
CA MET A 64 7.05 -5.36 -3.63
C MET A 64 8.15 -5.96 -4.50
N LEU A 65 8.11 -7.28 -4.72
CA LEU A 65 9.08 -7.98 -5.56
C LEU A 65 8.98 -7.52 -7.02
N ASN A 66 7.77 -7.28 -7.53
CA ASN A 66 7.56 -6.76 -8.88
C ASN A 66 8.24 -5.41 -9.09
N VAL A 67 8.01 -4.47 -8.17
CA VAL A 67 8.61 -3.12 -8.22
C VAL A 67 10.13 -3.18 -8.06
N SER A 68 10.63 -4.02 -7.14
CA SER A 68 12.07 -4.12 -6.84
C SER A 68 12.87 -4.78 -7.96
N LEU A 69 12.31 -5.85 -8.55
CA LEU A 69 13.03 -6.68 -9.51
C LEU A 69 12.71 -6.34 -10.96
N GLY A 70 11.71 -5.48 -11.21
CA GLY A 70 11.18 -5.22 -12.55
C GLY A 70 10.76 -6.52 -13.24
N LEU A 71 10.34 -7.52 -12.45
CA LEU A 71 9.91 -8.79 -13.01
C LEU A 71 8.76 -8.48 -13.96
N LEU A 72 8.77 -9.07 -15.15
CA LEU A 72 7.68 -8.94 -16.11
C LEU A 72 6.39 -9.64 -15.61
N LEU A 73 6.16 -9.76 -14.30
CA LEU A 73 4.97 -10.38 -13.74
C LEU A 73 3.72 -9.68 -14.26
N ASP A 74 3.76 -8.38 -14.53
CA ASP A 74 2.59 -7.71 -15.13
C ASP A 74 2.24 -8.28 -16.51
N ILE A 75 3.23 -8.62 -17.35
CA ILE A 75 3.01 -9.28 -18.65
C ILE A 75 2.70 -10.76 -18.47
N VAL A 76 3.45 -11.46 -17.62
CA VAL A 76 3.38 -12.91 -17.44
C VAL A 76 2.09 -13.30 -16.72
N VAL A 77 1.69 -12.57 -15.68
CA VAL A 77 0.39 -12.73 -15.01
C VAL A 77 -0.72 -12.34 -15.97
N SER A 78 -0.63 -11.25 -16.74
CA SER A 78 -1.64 -10.96 -17.76
C SER A 78 -1.74 -12.07 -18.81
N TYR A 79 -0.61 -12.65 -19.22
CA TYR A 79 -0.54 -13.77 -20.16
C TYR A 79 -1.14 -15.05 -19.57
N TYR A 80 -0.79 -15.40 -18.34
CA TYR A 80 -1.35 -16.55 -17.66
C TYR A 80 -2.84 -16.33 -17.39
N MET A 81 -3.26 -15.18 -16.84
CA MET A 81 -4.67 -14.86 -16.55
C MET A 81 -5.54 -14.81 -17.81
N ASN A 82 -5.02 -14.35 -18.95
CA ASN A 82 -5.73 -14.42 -20.24
C ASN A 82 -5.84 -15.88 -20.73
N LYS A 83 -4.80 -16.70 -20.53
CA LYS A 83 -4.76 -18.11 -20.96
C LYS A 83 -5.61 -19.04 -20.08
N VAL A 84 -5.79 -18.76 -18.78
CA VAL A 84 -6.64 -19.59 -17.91
C VAL A 84 -8.14 -19.36 -18.13
N GLY A 85 -8.55 -18.41 -18.96
CA GLY A 85 -9.96 -18.16 -19.26
C GLY A 85 -10.76 -17.95 -17.97
N THR A 86 -10.72 -16.76 -17.39
CA THR A 86 -11.77 -16.42 -16.42
C THR A 86 -13.01 -16.00 -17.21
N ASP A 87 -13.78 -16.98 -17.68
CA ASP A 87 -15.20 -16.84 -17.94
C ASP A 87 -15.96 -16.69 -16.61
N ASN A 88 -15.57 -15.71 -15.80
CA ASN A 88 -16.23 -15.39 -14.54
C ASN A 88 -16.59 -13.91 -14.56
N THR A 89 -17.87 -13.68 -14.88
CA THR A 89 -18.68 -12.57 -14.35
C THR A 89 -18.23 -12.04 -13.00
#